data_AF-A0AAW4KQW0-F1
#
_entry.id   AF-A0AAW4KQW0-F1
#
_cell.length_a   1.000
_cell.length_b   1.000
_cell.length_c   1.000
_cell.angle_alpha   90.00
_cell.angle_beta   90.00
_cell.angle_gamma   90.00
#
_symmetry.space_group_name_H-M   'P 1'
#
loop_
_entity.id
_entity.type
_entity.pdbx_description
1 polymer ?
#
loop_
_entity_poly.entity_id
_entity_poly.type
_entity_poly.pdbx_seq_one_letter_code
_entity_poly.pdbx_strand_id
1 'polypeptide(L)'
;VALVALIMGLTVNKVLSGKGQGDPTALIDAGIILLPQSRQLPAVTMTDQEGQPVVVNELKGKWSLLFFGYTFCPYICPTTLAHLRQIKSELPKEA
;
A
#
# COMPACT_ATOMS: atom_id res chain seq x y z
N VAL A 1 11.74 -35.75 26.17
CA VAL A 1 10.63 -34.77 26.39
C VAL A 1 11.03 -33.35 25.97
N ALA A 2 12.12 -32.78 26.51
CA ALA A 2 12.57 -31.42 26.16
C ALA A 2 12.80 -31.19 24.65
N LEU A 3 13.42 -32.15 23.96
CA LEU A 3 13.70 -32.02 22.52
C LEU A 3 12.42 -31.98 21.67
N VAL A 4 11.42 -32.78 22.05
CA VAL A 4 10.11 -32.83 21.38
C VAL A 4 9.35 -31.52 21.62
N ALA A 5 9.37 -30.99 22.85
CA ALA A 5 8.75 -29.71 23.17
C ALA A 5 9.41 -28.54 22.42
N LEU A 6 10.74 -28.57 22.25
CA LEU A 6 11.49 -27.52 21.55
C LEU A 6 11.22 -27.55 20.04
N ILE A 7 11.18 -28.75 19.44
CA ILE A 7 10.79 -28.92 18.03
C ILE A 7 9.34 -28.43 17.83
N MET A 8 8.42 -28.85 18.71
CA MET A 8 7.00 -28.49 18.60
C MET A 8 6.78 -26.99 18.84
N GLY A 9 7.50 -26.36 19.76
CA GLY A 9 7.48 -24.91 19.97
C GLY A 9 8.01 -24.14 18.77
N LEU A 10 9.12 -24.58 18.18
CA LEU A 10 9.68 -23.96 16.97
C LEU A 10 8.77 -24.11 15.75
N THR A 11 8.15 -25.28 15.57
CA THR A 11 7.20 -25.49 14.46
C THR A 11 5.96 -24.64 14.63
N VAL A 12 5.38 -24.58 15.84
CA VAL A 12 4.24 -23.70 16.15
C VAL A 12 4.61 -22.24 15.93
N ASN A 13 5.75 -21.78 16.45
CA ASN A 13 6.19 -20.40 16.26
C ASN A 13 6.40 -20.05 14.78
N LYS A 14 6.98 -20.97 14.00
CA LYS A 14 7.19 -20.79 12.55
C LYS A 14 5.87 -20.78 11.78
N VAL A 15 4.91 -21.62 12.14
CA VAL A 15 3.58 -21.66 11.51
C VAL A 15 2.76 -20.41 11.86
N LEU A 16 2.83 -19.94 13.11
CA LEU A 16 2.12 -18.74 13.54
C LEU A 16 2.75 -17.45 12.97
N SER A 17 4.09 -17.39 12.88
CA SER A 17 4.82 -16.22 12.38
C SER A 17 4.94 -16.16 10.85
N GLY A 18 4.79 -17.30 10.16
CA GLY A 18 4.96 -17.40 8.70
C GLY A 18 3.84 -16.79 7.86
N LYS A 19 2.78 -16.27 8.48
CA LYS A 19 1.59 -15.70 7.79
C LYS A 19 1.77 -14.25 7.29
N GLY A 20 2.95 -13.65 7.47
CA GLY A 20 3.16 -12.20 7.28
C GLY A 20 3.61 -11.73 5.89
N GLN A 21 4.04 -12.62 5.00
CA GLN A 21 4.37 -12.28 3.61
C GLN A 21 3.40 -13.03 2.70
N GLY A 22 2.42 -12.31 2.14
CA GLY A 22 1.60 -12.84 1.06
C GLY A 22 2.51 -13.39 -0.04
N ASP A 23 2.16 -14.54 -0.59
CA ASP A 23 2.91 -15.18 -1.66
C ASP A 23 3.17 -14.15 -2.79
N PRO A 24 4.44 -13.76 -3.02
CA PRO A 24 4.77 -12.73 -4.02
C PRO A 24 4.23 -13.08 -5.40
N THR A 25 4.16 -14.36 -5.75
CA THR A 25 3.61 -14.82 -7.02
C THR A 25 2.11 -14.55 -7.10
N ALA A 26 1.36 -14.93 -6.07
CA ALA A 26 -0.08 -14.65 -6.00
C ALA A 26 -0.41 -13.15 -6.02
N LEU A 27 0.42 -12.32 -5.39
CA LEU A 27 0.27 -10.85 -5.42
C LEU A 27 0.49 -10.28 -6.83
N ILE A 28 1.54 -10.74 -7.52
CA ILE A 28 1.85 -10.30 -8.88
C ILE A 28 0.75 -10.73 -9.85
N ASP A 29 0.24 -11.95 -9.73
CA ASP A 29 -0.88 -12.46 -10.53
C ASP A 29 -2.17 -11.64 -10.31
N ALA A 30 -2.35 -11.09 -9.11
CA ALA A 30 -3.43 -10.16 -8.77
C ALA A 30 -3.16 -8.70 -9.20
N GLY A 31 -2.02 -8.42 -9.85
CA GLY A 31 -1.62 -7.07 -10.26
C GLY A 31 -1.11 -6.18 -9.12
N ILE A 32 -0.79 -6.76 -7.96
CA ILE A 32 -0.28 -6.04 -6.78
C ILE A 32 1.25 -6.14 -6.75
N ILE A 33 1.91 -4.99 -6.88
CA ILE A 33 3.37 -4.90 -6.74
C ILE A 33 3.72 -4.37 -5.36
N LEU A 34 4.13 -5.26 -4.46
CA LEU A 34 4.66 -4.88 -3.16
C LEU A 34 6.15 -4.56 -3.30
N LEU A 35 6.52 -3.32 -3.03
CA LEU A 35 7.93 -2.91 -3.09
C LEU A 35 8.71 -3.60 -1.95
N PRO A 36 9.81 -4.30 -2.24
CA PRO A 36 10.59 -5.00 -1.20
C PRO A 36 11.28 -4.03 -0.23
N GLN A 37 11.44 -2.78 -0.64
CA GLN A 37 12.00 -1.68 0.16
C GLN A 37 11.38 -0.35 -0.28
N SER A 38 11.34 0.61 0.64
CA SER A 38 10.87 1.97 0.35
C SER A 38 11.77 2.62 -0.71
N ARG A 39 11.16 3.16 -1.77
CA ARG A 39 11.85 3.95 -2.78
C ARG A 39 11.65 5.43 -2.50
N GLN A 40 12.70 6.22 -2.66
CA GLN A 40 12.58 7.67 -2.57
C GLN A 40 11.74 8.19 -3.75
N LEU A 41 10.79 9.08 -3.47
CA LEU A 41 10.08 9.78 -4.53
C LEU A 41 11.05 10.75 -5.21
N PRO A 42 11.02 10.86 -6.55
CA PRO A 42 11.79 11.87 -7.26
C PRO A 42 11.31 13.27 -6.90
N ALA A 43 12.16 14.27 -7.14
CA ALA A 43 11.72 15.66 -7.09
C ALA A 43 10.66 15.88 -8.18
N VAL A 44 9.40 16.07 -7.77
CA VAL A 44 8.29 16.37 -8.68
C VAL A 44 7.74 17.75 -8.38
N THR A 45 7.54 18.51 -9.45
CA THR A 45 6.87 19.80 -9.38
C THR A 45 5.45 19.61 -9.88
N MET A 46 4.48 19.86 -9.00
CA MET A 46 3.05 19.74 -9.32
C MET A 46 2.33 20.96 -8.79
N THR A 47 1.22 21.29 -9.43
CA THR A 47 0.29 22.34 -9.02
C THR A 47 -1.06 21.68 -8.74
N ASP A 48 -1.70 22.05 -7.64
CA ASP A 48 -3.04 21.57 -7.31
C ASP A 48 -4.13 22.28 -8.12
N GLN A 49 -5.38 21.90 -7.88
CA GLN A 49 -6.54 22.46 -8.55
C GLN A 49 -6.85 23.92 -8.16
N GLU A 50 -6.26 24.44 -7.08
CA GLU A 50 -6.34 25.86 -6.67
C GLU A 50 -5.16 26.69 -7.20
N GLY A 51 -4.23 26.10 -7.96
CA GLY A 51 -3.06 26.77 -8.49
C GLY A 51 -1.88 26.86 -7.52
N GLN A 52 -1.93 26.17 -6.38
CA GLN A 52 -0.86 26.17 -5.38
C GLN A 52 0.19 25.08 -5.66
N PRO A 53 1.45 25.28 -5.29
CA PRO A 53 2.48 24.25 -5.43
C PRO A 53 2.23 23.09 -4.46
N VAL A 54 2.26 21.86 -4.98
CA VAL A 54 2.18 20.65 -4.15
C VAL A 54 3.55 20.36 -3.54
N VAL A 55 3.62 20.33 -2.21
CA VAL A 55 4.85 20.02 -1.47
C VAL A 55 4.91 18.53 -1.15
N VAL A 56 5.72 17.77 -1.90
CA VAL A 56 5.87 16.31 -1.74
C VAL A 56 6.29 15.91 -0.32
N ASN A 57 7.07 16.74 0.37
CA ASN A 57 7.48 16.48 1.75
C ASN A 57 6.30 16.42 2.73
N GLU A 58 5.17 17.07 2.43
CA GLU A 58 3.98 16.97 3.26
C GLU A 58 3.34 15.59 3.21
N LEU A 59 3.65 14.76 2.19
CA LEU A 59 3.20 13.37 2.07
C LEU A 59 3.93 12.41 3.02
N LYS A 60 5.01 12.86 3.67
CA LYS A 60 5.79 12.00 4.59
C LYS A 60 5.04 11.78 5.89
N GLY A 61 5.14 10.54 6.40
CA GLY A 61 4.52 10.16 7.68
C GLY A 61 3.01 9.95 7.60
N LYS A 62 2.41 10.10 6.42
CA LYS A 62 0.99 9.88 6.19
C LYS A 62 0.70 8.89 5.07
N TRP A 63 -0.40 8.15 5.17
CA TRP A 63 -0.86 7.28 4.08
C TRP A 63 -1.32 8.14 2.90
N SER A 64 -0.71 7.92 1.74
CA SER A 64 -1.01 8.64 0.50
C SER A 64 -1.44 7.67 -0.58
N LEU A 65 -2.63 7.89 -1.16
CA LEU A 65 -3.14 7.15 -2.30
C LEU A 65 -2.90 7.99 -3.56
N LEU A 66 -2.17 7.43 -4.54
CA LEU A 66 -1.85 8.11 -5.80
C LEU A 66 -2.53 7.40 -6.97
N PHE A 67 -3.19 8.16 -7.83
CA PHE A 67 -3.82 7.67 -9.06
C PHE A 67 -3.57 8.64 -10.21
N PHE A 68 -3.20 8.08 -11.36
CA PHE A 68 -2.98 8.85 -12.58
C PHE A 68 -4.20 8.69 -13.49
N GLY A 69 -4.94 9.79 -13.68
CA GLY A 69 -6.13 9.84 -14.52
C GLY A 69 -6.31 11.19 -15.19
N TYR A 70 -7.39 11.33 -15.97
CA TYR A 70 -7.76 12.56 -16.68
C TYR A 70 -9.29 12.70 -16.73
N THR A 71 -9.77 13.93 -16.93
CA THR A 71 -11.21 14.27 -16.79
C THR A 71 -12.11 13.66 -17.86
N PHE A 72 -11.59 13.47 -19.07
CA PHE A 72 -12.32 12.90 -20.22
C PHE A 72 -12.24 11.37 -20.32
N CYS A 73 -11.91 10.70 -19.21
CA CYS A 73 -11.78 9.25 -19.15
C CYS A 73 -13.17 8.60 -18.98
N PRO A 74 -13.67 7.83 -19.96
CA PRO A 74 -15.10 7.54 -20.07
C PRO A 74 -15.66 6.55 -19.03
N TYR A 75 -14.83 5.72 -18.39
CA TYR A 75 -15.32 4.68 -17.47
C TYR A 75 -14.40 4.37 -16.28
N ILE A 76 -13.12 4.06 -16.53
CA ILE A 76 -12.25 3.52 -15.47
C ILE A 76 -11.91 4.57 -14.42
N CYS A 77 -11.68 5.83 -14.82
CA CYS A 77 -11.23 6.86 -13.87
C CYS A 77 -12.30 7.25 -12.83
N PRO A 78 -13.58 7.49 -13.20
CA PRO A 78 -14.63 7.71 -12.22
C PRO A 78 -14.79 6.54 -11.24
N THR A 79 -14.71 5.31 -11.75
CA THR A 79 -14.83 4.08 -10.94
C THR A 79 -13.67 3.96 -9.96
N THR A 80 -12.43 4.17 -10.41
CA THR A 80 -11.26 4.12 -9.54
C THR A 80 -11.31 5.20 -8.46
N LEU A 81 -11.71 6.43 -8.79
CA LEU A 81 -11.85 7.51 -7.79
C LEU A 81 -12.90 7.19 -6.73
N ALA A 82 -14.02 6.55 -7.11
CA ALA A 82 -15.02 6.08 -6.16
C ALA A 82 -14.44 5.04 -5.20
N HIS A 83 -13.65 4.09 -5.72
CA HIS A 83 -12.98 3.08 -4.90
C HIS A 83 -11.94 3.68 -3.95
N LEU A 84 -11.13 4.65 -4.41
CA LEU A 84 -10.16 5.35 -3.56
C LEU A 84 -10.84 6.14 -2.43
N ARG A 85 -12.02 6.72 -2.69
CA ARG A 85 -12.82 7.37 -1.64
C ARG A 85 -13.24 6.37 -0.57
N GLN A 86 -13.63 5.16 -0.95
CA GLN A 86 -13.97 4.09 -0.02
C GLN A 86 -12.76 3.67 0.81
N ILE A 87 -11.63 3.36 0.18
CA ILE A 87 -10.38 2.99 0.88
C ILE A 87 -9.98 4.09 1.88
N LYS A 88 -10.05 5.36 1.48
CA LYS A 88 -9.74 6.49 2.36
C LYS A 88 -10.61 6.52 3.62
N SER A 89 -11.85 6.05 3.56
CA SER A 89 -12.74 5.98 4.73
C SER A 89 -12.39 4.84 5.70
N GLU A 90 -11.66 3.84 5.22
CA GLU A 90 -11.22 2.67 5.99
C GLU A 90 -9.83 2.87 6.62
N LEU A 91 -9.07 3.89 6.19
CA LEU A 91 -7.76 4.24 6.76
C LEU A 91 -7.90 4.90 8.15
N PRO A 92 -6.91 4.73 9.04
CA PRO A 92 -6.89 5.40 10.35
C PRO A 92 -6.98 6.93 10.22
N LYS A 93 -7.64 7.61 11.15
CA LYS A 93 -7.80 9.08 11.10
C LYS A 93 -6.51 9.86 11.38
N GLU A 94 -5.51 9.18 11.94
CA GLU A 94 -4.19 9.72 12.31
C GLU A 94 -3.13 9.36 11.25
N ALA A 95 -3.57 8.74 10.16
CA ALA A 95 -2.77 8.44 8.99
C ALA A 95 -2.61 9.62 8.04
#